data_AF-A0A1F8ZSV1-F1
#
_entry.id   AF-A0A1F8ZSV1-F1
#
_cell.length_a   1.000
_cell.length_b   1.000
_cell.length_c   1.000
_cell.angle_alpha   90.00
_cell.angle_beta   90.00
_cell.angle_gamma   90.00
#
_symmetry.space_group_name_H-M   'P 1'
#
loop_
_entity.id
_entity.type
_entity.pdbx_description
1 polymer ?
#
loop_
_entity_poly.entity_id
_entity_poly.type
_entity_poly.pdbx_seq_one_letter_code
_entity_poly.pdbx_strand_id
1 'polypeptide(L)' 'MNNNELIIALDAMNETVVEQIIASKPQKVITLDSLFTGNDQLKTNTVLQMRDAGVDFKTI' A
#
# COMPACT_ATOMS: atom_id res chain seq x y z
N MET A 1 21.59 -5.80 -5.27
CA MET A 1 21.07 -4.55 -4.69
C MET A 1 19.56 -4.64 -4.80
N ASN A 2 18.84 -4.96 -3.73
CA ASN A 2 17.36 -5.03 -3.77
C ASN A 2 16.81 -4.03 -2.75
N ASN A 3 16.65 -2.79 -3.20
CA ASN A 3 16.13 -1.65 -2.42
C ASN A 3 14.59 -1.63 -2.33
N ASN A 4 13.91 -2.78 -2.44
CA ASN A 4 12.45 -2.85 -2.50
C ASN A 4 11.76 -2.93 -1.12
N GLU A 5 12.46 -2.57 -0.05
CA GLU A 5 11.94 -2.69 1.32
C GLU A 5 10.86 -1.64 1.66
N LEU A 6 10.80 -0.52 0.93
CA LEU A 6 9.88 0.57 1.23
C LEU A 6 9.20 1.10 -0.04
N ILE A 7 7.87 1.20 -0.01
CA ILE A 7 7.07 1.86 -1.05
C ILE A 7 6.35 3.07 -0.45
N ILE A 8 6.33 4.18 -1.19
CA ILE A 8 5.66 5.42 -0.77
C ILE A 8 4.65 5.81 -1.85
N ALA A 9 3.38 5.88 -1.49
CA ALA A 9 2.31 6.35 -2.37
C ALA A 9 2.02 7.83 -2.08
N LEU A 10 2.16 8.68 -3.11
CA LEU A 10 2.05 10.14 -3.00
C LEU A 10 0.87 10.74 -3.80
N ASP A 11 0.30 10.00 -4.75
CA ASP A 11 -0.59 10.59 -5.77
C ASP A 11 -1.93 9.86 -5.92
N ALA A 12 -1.90 8.54 -6.13
CA ALA A 12 -3.11 7.72 -6.12
C ALA A 12 -2.76 6.26 -5.77
N MET A 13 -3.49 5.68 -4.81
CA MET A 13 -3.59 4.22 -4.73
C MET A 13 -4.77 3.78 -5.59
N ASN A 14 -4.55 2.76 -6.40
CA ASN A 14 -5.59 2.05 -7.15
C ASN A 14 -5.30 0.55 -7.06
N GLU A 15 -6.29 -0.29 -7.40
CA GLU A 15 -6.18 -1.74 -7.21
C GLU A 15 -4.96 -2.31 -7.94
N THR A 16 -4.69 -1.85 -9.16
CA THR A 16 -3.52 -2.27 -9.94
C THR A 16 -2.20 -1.93 -9.24
N VAL A 17 -2.04 -0.73 -8.69
CA VAL A 17 -0.83 -0.35 -7.95
C VAL A 17 -0.71 -1.19 -6.67
N VAL A 18 -1.81 -1.37 -5.94
CA VAL A 18 -1.82 -2.18 -4.72
C VAL A 18 -1.37 -3.62 -5.02
N GLU A 19 -1.90 -4.24 -6.07
CA GLU A 19 -1.49 -5.57 -6.53
C GLU A 19 0.01 -5.62 -6.86
N GLN A 20 0.55 -4.62 -7.57
CA GLN A 20 1.98 -4.57 -7.88
C GLN A 20 2.86 -4.39 -6.65
N ILE A 21 2.41 -3.59 -5.68
CA ILE A 21 3.08 -3.40 -4.40
C ILE A 21 3.12 -4.74 -3.66
N ILE A 22 2.00 -5.43 -3.53
CA ILE A 22 1.92 -6.73 -2.83
C ILE A 22 2.75 -7.79 -3.56
N ALA A 23 2.71 -7.83 -4.90
CA ALA A 23 3.53 -8.74 -5.70
C ALA A 23 5.04 -8.50 -5.49
N SER A 24 5.42 -7.25 -5.24
CA SER A 24 6.79 -6.87 -4.91
C SER A 24 7.19 -7.19 -3.46
N LYS A 25 6.22 -7.55 -2.59
CA LYS A 25 6.39 -7.86 -1.17
C LYS A 25 7.35 -6.90 -0.43
N PRO A 26 7.06 -5.59 -0.43
CA PRO A 26 7.88 -4.64 0.32
C PRO A 26 7.77 -4.93 1.82
N GLN A 27 8.77 -4.50 2.60
CA GLN A 27 8.64 -4.59 4.05
C GLN A 27 7.71 -3.53 4.61
N LYS A 28 7.66 -2.35 3.99
CA LYS A 28 6.89 -1.21 4.48
C LYS A 28 6.24 -0.42 3.35
N VAL A 29 5.03 0.05 3.59
CA VAL A 29 4.26 0.92 2.69
C VAL A 29 3.83 2.15 3.46
N ILE A 30 4.14 3.33 2.94
CA ILE A 30 3.71 4.62 3.49
C ILE A 30 2.83 5.31 2.47
N THR A 31 1.71 5.85 2.91
CA THR A 31 0.75 6.53 2.04
C THR A 31 0.07 7.66 2.80
N LEU A 32 -0.41 8.69 2.12
CA LEU A 32 -1.21 9.70 2.81
C LEU A 32 -2.62 9.18 3.06
N ASP A 33 -3.21 9.50 4.22
CA ASP A 33 -4.61 9.13 4.51
C ASP A 33 -5.57 9.83 3.53
N SER A 34 -5.18 11.02 3.06
CA SER A 34 -5.89 11.79 2.03
C SER A 34 -6.04 11.05 0.70
N LEU A 35 -5.16 10.09 0.38
CA LEU A 35 -5.25 9.29 -0.85
C LEU A 35 -6.40 8.27 -0.83
N PHE A 36 -6.95 7.97 0.35
CA PHE A 36 -8.11 7.09 0.49
C PHE A 36 -9.44 7.85 0.62
N THR A 37 -9.42 9.18 0.58
CA THR A 37 -10.62 10.00 0.77
C THR A 37 -11.63 9.72 -0.34
N GLY A 38 -12.74 9.07 0.00
CA GLY A 38 -13.80 8.69 -0.95
C GLY A 38 -13.66 7.28 -1.54
N ASN A 39 -12.63 6.51 -1.14
CA ASN A 39 -12.35 5.17 -1.65
C ASN A 39 -12.12 4.16 -0.50
N ASP A 40 -13.05 4.11 0.46
CA ASP A 40 -13.00 3.21 1.64
C ASP A 40 -12.82 1.72 1.29
N GLN A 41 -13.37 1.31 0.15
CA GLN A 41 -13.26 -0.06 -0.33
C GLN A 41 -11.81 -0.40 -0.70
N LEU A 42 -11.10 0.54 -1.34
CA LEU A 42 -9.69 0.41 -1.65
C LEU A 42 -8.83 0.38 -0.38
N LYS A 43 -9.13 1.24 0.61
CA LYS A 43 -8.42 1.27 1.90
C LYS A 43 -8.54 -0.08 2.60
N THR A 44 -9.76 -0.61 2.70
CA THR A 44 -10.03 -1.90 3.33
C THR A 44 -9.29 -3.04 2.64
N ASN A 45 -9.37 -3.11 1.30
CA ASN A 45 -8.68 -4.14 0.53
C ASN A 45 -7.16 -4.02 0.64
N THR A 46 -6.61 -2.81 0.60
CA THR A 46 -5.16 -2.58 0.74
C THR A 46 -4.69 -3.01 2.13
N VAL A 47 -5.36 -2.57 3.20
CA VAL A 47 -4.99 -2.92 4.57
C VAL A 47 -5.06 -4.44 4.79
N LEU A 48 -6.10 -5.10 4.28
CA LEU A 48 -6.23 -6.55 4.37
C LEU A 48 -5.10 -7.27 3.62
N GLN A 49 -4.84 -6.89 2.37
CA GLN A 49 -3.81 -7.54 1.58
C GLN A 49 -2.40 -7.30 2.11
N MET A 50 -2.10 -6.08 2.60
CA MET A 50 -0.81 -5.78 3.24
C MET A 50 -0.62 -6.61 4.51
N ARG A 51 -1.67 -6.74 5.32
CA ARG A 51 -1.65 -7.59 6.52
C ARG A 51 -1.42 -9.06 6.18
N ASP A 52 -2.09 -9.56 5.15
CA ASP A 52 -1.95 -10.95 4.69
C ASP A 52 -0.54 -11.22 4.14
N ALA A 53 0.03 -10.24 3.44
CA ALA A 53 1.40 -10.30 2.91
C ALA A 53 2.49 -10.03 3.97
N GLY A 54 2.13 -9.65 5.20
CA GLY A 54 3.09 -9.34 6.27
C GLY A 54 3.83 -8.01 6.09
N VAL A 55 3.22 -7.05 5.39
CA VAL A 55 3.78 -5.74 5.07
C VAL A 55 3.36 -4.70 6.11
N ASP A 56 4.32 -3.90 6.60
CA ASP A 56 4.03 -2.77 7.49
C ASP A 56 3.39 -1.61 6.72
N PHE A 57 2.07 -1.47 6.82
CA PHE A 57 1.33 -0.38 6.20
C PHE A 57 1.14 0.79 7.18
N LYS A 58 1.58 1.99 6.79
CA LYS A 58 1.40 3.24 7.54
C LYS A 58 0.70 4.30 6.71
N THR A 59 -0.26 4.98 7.34
CA THR A 59 -0.84 6.21 6.81
C THR A 59 -0.29 7.43 7.55
N ILE A 60 -0.10 8.55 6.84
CA ILE A 60 0.30 9.86 7.39
C ILE A 60 -0.61 10.98 6.90
#